data_AF-T0KYQ6-F1
#
_entry.id   AF-T0KYQ6-F1
#
_cell.length_a   1.000
_cell.length_b   1.000
_cell.length_c   1.000
_cell.angle_alpha   90.00
_cell.angle_beta   90.00
_cell.angle_gamma   90.00
#
_symmetry.space_group_name_H-M   'P 1'
#
loop_
_entity.id
_entity.type
_entity.pdbx_description
1 polymer ?
#
loop_
_entity_poly.entity_id
_entity_poly.type
_entity_poly.pdbx_seq_one_letter_code
_entity_poly.pdbx_strand_id
1 'polypeptide(L)'
;MYPGRVGRVIVDGIVDADDYVEGGWRTNLQDTEELLEQFYKTCFTAESKCALYRHADTKWEDIRSRVSDLVKRLDDEPISVLDGKLTHILTGYDVVDAFKRPLYDPYRKFVPLADKLSAAVDGNYTLLLNDAVQSIPELDQACAAPNGTALPSTFGDGGQSILCGDAEDHTNLTLAAFSAYVAELVDQSPTFAGYWSQIRVACSAWGVRPKWRYTGPFSTPAHDPAVVEGKPAAPLLFLSSRLDPVTPLRNAYKMSARHPGSTVVVQESIGHCAFATGSKCMKQVIQEYFEHGVVPEDGKVCKPDCDPWDGDDCLPSTKGMRVAGLGPPHEMSFA
;
A
#
# COMPACT_ATOMS: atom_id res chain seq x y z
N MET A 1 3.86 24.72 -3.25
CA MET A 1 3.23 25.98 -2.78
C MET A 1 4.11 26.82 -1.86
N TYR A 2 4.73 26.29 -0.79
CA TYR A 2 5.49 27.10 0.18
C TYR A 2 6.92 26.58 0.45
N PRO A 3 7.81 26.52 -0.55
CA PRO A 3 9.15 25.96 -0.39
C PRO A 3 9.97 26.64 0.72
N GLY A 4 9.82 27.95 0.95
CA GLY A 4 10.49 28.68 2.04
C GLY A 4 10.04 28.32 3.46
N ARG A 5 9.01 27.47 3.61
CA ARG A 5 8.55 26.95 4.91
C ARG A 5 8.95 25.49 5.12
N VAL A 6 9.78 24.95 4.24
CA VAL A 6 10.20 23.55 4.26
C VAL A 6 11.61 23.48 4.84
N GLY A 7 11.74 22.95 6.05
CA GLY A 7 13.04 22.64 6.64
C GLY A 7 13.65 21.40 5.99
N ARG A 8 13.08 20.24 6.32
CA ARG A 8 13.51 18.90 5.86
C ARG A 8 12.26 18.05 5.64
N VAL A 9 12.18 17.36 4.51
CA VAL A 9 11.04 16.51 4.15
C VAL A 9 11.55 15.22 3.54
N ILE A 10 11.10 14.13 4.15
CA ILE A 10 11.16 12.80 3.55
C ILE A 10 9.80 12.52 2.91
N VAL A 11 9.80 12.00 1.69
CA VAL A 11 8.62 11.45 1.03
C VAL A 11 8.84 9.95 0.87
N ASP A 12 7.96 9.13 1.41
CA ASP A 12 8.01 7.66 1.33
C ASP A 12 6.68 7.13 0.78
N GLY A 13 6.74 6.17 -0.15
CA GLY A 13 5.59 5.73 -0.93
C GLY A 13 5.14 6.79 -1.94
N ILE A 14 5.87 6.92 -3.04
CA ILE A 14 5.70 8.04 -3.97
C ILE A 14 4.70 7.73 -5.07
N VAL A 15 3.67 8.54 -5.11
CA VAL A 15 2.70 8.58 -6.21
C VAL A 15 3.26 9.41 -7.37
N ASP A 16 3.01 8.96 -8.60
CA ASP A 16 3.16 9.82 -9.77
C ASP A 16 2.12 10.94 -9.72
N ALA A 17 2.55 12.14 -9.36
CA ALA A 17 1.64 13.25 -9.09
C ALA A 17 0.84 13.67 -10.33
N ASP A 18 1.36 13.48 -11.55
CA ASP A 18 0.64 13.81 -12.78
C ASP A 18 -0.51 12.83 -13.00
N ASP A 19 -0.23 11.53 -12.90
CA ASP A 19 -1.24 10.46 -13.00
C ASP A 19 -2.32 10.59 -11.91
N TYR A 20 -1.93 10.99 -10.70
CA TYR A 20 -2.86 11.22 -9.59
C TYR A 20 -3.82 12.38 -9.83
N VAL A 21 -3.34 13.56 -10.24
CA VAL A 21 -4.24 14.70 -10.48
C VAL A 21 -5.08 14.55 -11.75
N GLU A 22 -4.65 13.71 -12.68
CA GLU A 22 -5.50 13.26 -13.79
C GLU A 22 -6.60 12.29 -13.32
N GLY A 23 -6.52 11.73 -12.10
CA GLY A 23 -7.36 10.64 -11.64
C GLY A 23 -7.14 9.35 -12.44
N GLY A 24 -5.94 9.18 -12.98
CA GLY A 24 -5.56 8.07 -13.84
C GLY A 24 -5.43 6.76 -13.07
N TRP A 25 -4.66 6.74 -11.99
CA TRP A 25 -4.32 5.53 -11.23
C TRP A 25 -3.68 4.42 -12.09
N ARG A 26 -2.91 4.85 -13.10
CA ARG A 26 -2.31 4.01 -14.15
C ARG A 26 -0.91 3.54 -13.79
N THR A 27 -0.28 4.16 -12.81
CA THR A 27 1.14 3.99 -12.50
C THR A 27 1.37 3.29 -11.16
N ASN A 28 0.37 2.54 -10.69
CA ASN A 28 0.40 1.92 -9.35
C ASN A 28 0.70 0.43 -9.37
N LEU A 29 0.21 -0.30 -10.39
CA LEU A 29 0.21 -1.76 -10.38
C LEU A 29 1.47 -2.43 -10.94
N GLN A 30 2.45 -1.62 -11.34
CA GLN A 30 3.56 -2.06 -12.19
C GLN A 30 4.55 -3.01 -11.49
N ASP A 31 4.56 -3.03 -10.15
CA ASP A 31 5.38 -3.96 -9.35
C ASP A 31 4.51 -5.03 -8.66
N THR A 32 3.17 -4.96 -8.78
CA THR A 32 2.23 -5.77 -7.98
C THR A 32 2.32 -7.26 -8.28
N GLU A 33 2.38 -7.65 -9.56
CA GLU A 33 2.50 -9.07 -9.95
C GLU A 33 3.85 -9.64 -9.52
N GLU A 34 4.94 -8.87 -9.66
CA GLU A 34 6.25 -9.33 -9.21
C GLU A 34 6.28 -9.54 -7.69
N LEU A 35 5.68 -8.63 -6.92
CA LEU A 35 5.54 -8.79 -5.47
C LEU A 35 4.66 -9.98 -5.10
N LEU A 36 3.57 -10.23 -5.83
CA LEU A 36 2.76 -11.43 -5.67
C LEU A 36 3.57 -12.71 -5.94
N GLU A 37 4.44 -12.71 -6.96
CA GLU A 37 5.37 -13.82 -7.18
C GLU A 37 6.36 -13.99 -6.02
N GLN A 38 6.83 -12.89 -5.41
CA GLN A 38 7.72 -12.97 -4.24
C GLN A 38 7.04 -13.67 -3.06
N PHE A 39 5.74 -13.53 -2.86
CA PHE A 39 5.02 -14.32 -1.85
C PHE A 39 5.20 -15.81 -2.08
N TYR A 40 4.95 -16.30 -3.31
CA TYR A 40 5.08 -17.73 -3.62
C TYR A 40 6.53 -18.21 -3.57
N LYS A 41 7.47 -17.44 -4.13
CA LYS A 41 8.90 -17.75 -4.12
C LYS A 41 9.43 -17.86 -2.70
N THR A 42 9.15 -16.87 -1.86
CA THR A 42 9.63 -16.85 -0.47
C THR A 42 8.91 -17.88 0.39
N CYS A 43 7.60 -18.13 0.18
CA CYS A 43 6.87 -19.21 0.84
C CYS A 43 7.51 -20.58 0.58
N PHE A 44 7.88 -20.86 -0.68
CA PHE A 44 8.56 -22.10 -1.04
C PHE A 44 9.90 -22.26 -0.31
N THR A 45 10.73 -21.20 -0.27
CA THR A 45 12.01 -21.24 0.45
C THR A 45 11.87 -21.27 1.97
N ALA A 46 10.74 -20.80 2.51
CA ALA A 46 10.47 -20.78 3.94
C ALA A 46 10.03 -22.15 4.49
N GLU A 47 9.71 -23.10 3.61
CA GLU A 47 9.32 -24.48 3.93
C GLU A 47 8.27 -24.54 5.05
N SER A 48 8.61 -25.10 6.21
CA SER A 48 7.70 -25.28 7.35
C SER A 48 7.17 -23.98 7.95
N LYS A 49 7.79 -22.82 7.66
CA LYS A 49 7.27 -21.51 8.07
C LYS A 49 6.09 -21.05 7.21
N CYS A 50 5.91 -21.61 6.02
CA CYS A 50 4.78 -21.32 5.15
C CYS A 50 3.78 -22.48 5.15
N ALA A 51 2.59 -22.28 5.70
CA ALA A 51 1.56 -23.33 5.75
C ALA A 51 1.08 -23.82 4.38
N LEU A 52 1.30 -23.04 3.31
CA LEU A 52 1.00 -23.46 1.94
C LEU A 52 2.01 -24.44 1.36
N TYR A 53 3.22 -24.54 1.92
CA TYR A 53 4.24 -25.48 1.47
C TYR A 53 3.80 -26.92 1.72
N ARG A 54 4.14 -27.82 0.80
CA ARG A 54 3.96 -29.27 0.91
C ARG A 54 5.27 -29.95 0.54
N HIS A 55 5.61 -31.06 1.22
CA HIS A 55 6.84 -31.83 0.93
C HIS A 55 6.94 -32.36 -0.51
N ALA A 56 5.82 -32.42 -1.24
CA ALA A 56 5.78 -32.83 -2.64
C ALA A 56 6.09 -31.67 -3.62
N ASP A 57 6.16 -30.43 -3.14
CA ASP A 57 6.48 -29.27 -3.98
C ASP A 57 7.93 -29.36 -4.44
N THR A 58 8.14 -29.14 -5.73
CA THR A 58 9.48 -29.15 -6.35
C THR A 58 9.93 -27.75 -6.77
N LYS A 59 8.98 -26.82 -6.86
CA LYS A 59 9.19 -25.42 -7.28
C LYS A 59 8.07 -24.54 -6.72
N TRP A 60 8.32 -23.23 -6.64
CA TRP A 60 7.36 -22.27 -6.08
C TRP A 60 6.05 -22.17 -6.88
N GLU A 61 6.07 -22.50 -8.17
CA GLU A 61 4.90 -22.52 -9.04
C GLU A 61 3.87 -23.58 -8.61
N ASP A 62 4.28 -24.65 -7.91
CA ASP A 62 3.36 -25.67 -7.40
C ASP A 62 2.43 -25.05 -6.34
N ILE A 63 2.96 -24.13 -5.51
CA ILE A 63 2.19 -23.35 -4.54
C ILE A 63 1.23 -22.38 -5.25
N ARG A 64 1.73 -21.65 -6.25
CA ARG A 64 0.92 -20.73 -7.06
C ARG A 64 -0.24 -21.47 -7.72
N SER A 65 0.02 -22.64 -8.31
CA SER A 65 -1.01 -23.45 -8.98
C SER A 65 -2.15 -23.81 -8.02
N ARG A 66 -1.84 -24.27 -6.79
CA ARG A 66 -2.89 -24.60 -5.81
C ARG A 66 -3.80 -23.42 -5.47
N VAL A 67 -3.23 -22.22 -5.33
CA VAL A 67 -4.01 -21.02 -5.05
C VAL A 67 -4.81 -20.58 -6.29
N SER A 68 -4.23 -20.64 -7.48
CA SER A 68 -4.95 -20.38 -8.73
C SER A 68 -6.10 -21.37 -8.97
N ASP A 69 -5.91 -22.64 -8.64
CA ASP A 69 -6.94 -23.67 -8.73
C ASP A 69 -8.06 -23.42 -7.72
N LEU A 70 -7.74 -22.88 -6.53
CA LEU A 70 -8.73 -22.44 -5.55
C LEU A 70 -9.56 -21.26 -6.09
N VAL A 71 -8.92 -20.23 -6.65
CA VAL A 71 -9.60 -19.09 -7.28
C VAL A 71 -10.56 -19.59 -8.35
N LYS A 72 -10.06 -20.38 -9.30
CA LYS A 72 -10.86 -20.92 -10.41
C LYS A 72 -12.05 -21.73 -9.92
N ARG A 73 -11.84 -22.61 -8.94
CA ARG A 73 -12.91 -23.46 -8.39
C ARG A 73 -14.03 -22.62 -7.78
N LEU A 74 -13.70 -21.54 -7.06
CA LEU A 74 -14.69 -20.65 -6.46
C LEU A 74 -15.35 -19.70 -7.47
N ASP A 75 -14.72 -19.42 -8.60
CA ASP A 75 -15.35 -18.72 -9.72
C ASP A 75 -16.35 -19.63 -10.47
N ASP A 76 -15.98 -20.89 -10.70
CA ASP A 76 -16.83 -21.88 -11.38
C ASP A 76 -18.00 -22.32 -10.48
N GLU A 77 -17.74 -22.54 -9.18
CA GLU A 77 -18.71 -22.99 -8.18
C GLU A 77 -18.56 -22.19 -6.86
N PRO A 78 -19.16 -20.99 -6.76
CA PRO A 78 -19.16 -20.20 -5.53
C PRO A 78 -19.73 -20.96 -4.34
N ILE A 79 -19.11 -20.79 -3.17
CA ILE A 79 -19.51 -21.53 -1.96
C ILE A 79 -20.27 -20.64 -0.99
N SER A 80 -21.38 -21.16 -0.47
CA SER A 80 -22.12 -20.54 0.63
C SER A 80 -21.51 -20.94 1.97
N VAL A 81 -21.14 -19.97 2.80
CA VAL A 81 -20.62 -20.17 4.15
C VAL A 81 -21.52 -19.47 5.16
N LEU A 82 -21.86 -20.18 6.24
CA LEU A 82 -22.66 -19.66 7.34
C LEU A 82 -21.74 -19.19 8.47
N ASP A 83 -21.83 -17.92 8.85
CA ASP A 83 -21.09 -17.36 10.01
C ASP A 83 -21.84 -17.53 11.35
N GLY A 84 -22.96 -18.27 11.33
CA GLY A 84 -23.87 -18.44 12.45
C GLY A 84 -25.01 -17.42 12.52
N LYS A 85 -25.01 -16.39 11.66
CA LYS A 85 -26.08 -15.39 11.53
C LYS A 85 -26.55 -15.20 10.09
N LEU A 86 -25.61 -14.99 9.17
CA LEU A 86 -25.84 -14.69 7.76
C LEU A 86 -25.21 -15.77 6.88
N THR A 87 -25.77 -15.91 5.68
CA THR A 87 -25.16 -16.70 4.61
C THR A 87 -24.34 -15.76 3.75
N HIS A 88 -23.05 -16.06 3.61
CA HIS A 88 -22.13 -15.34 2.75
C HIS A 88 -21.78 -16.21 1.55
N ILE A 89 -21.54 -15.59 0.40
CA ILE A 89 -21.11 -16.28 -0.81
C ILE A 89 -19.65 -15.91 -1.05
N LEU A 90 -18.78 -16.90 -1.05
CA LEU A 90 -17.37 -16.73 -1.39
C LEU A 90 -17.13 -17.14 -2.85
N THR A 91 -16.33 -16.34 -3.52
CA THR A 91 -15.95 -16.41 -4.94
C THR A 91 -14.42 -16.41 -5.08
N GLY A 92 -13.89 -16.59 -6.29
CA GLY A 92 -12.45 -16.47 -6.51
C GLY A 92 -11.91 -15.07 -6.19
N TYR A 93 -12.75 -14.05 -6.30
CA TYR A 93 -12.40 -12.68 -5.92
C TYR A 93 -12.03 -12.55 -4.43
N ASP A 94 -12.69 -13.29 -3.52
CA ASP A 94 -12.39 -13.24 -2.09
C ASP A 94 -10.98 -13.78 -1.79
N VAL A 95 -10.52 -14.77 -2.56
CA VAL A 95 -9.15 -15.29 -2.47
C VAL A 95 -8.15 -14.24 -2.95
N VAL A 96 -8.47 -13.51 -4.02
CA VAL A 96 -7.63 -12.41 -4.52
C VAL A 96 -7.59 -11.24 -3.52
N ASP A 97 -8.72 -10.84 -2.96
CA ASP A 97 -8.80 -9.75 -1.98
C ASP A 97 -8.01 -10.08 -0.71
N ALA A 98 -7.93 -11.36 -0.31
CA ALA A 98 -7.12 -11.80 0.82
C ALA A 98 -5.63 -11.42 0.69
N PHE A 99 -5.10 -11.22 -0.53
CA PHE A 99 -3.74 -10.76 -0.75
C PHE A 99 -3.56 -9.26 -0.57
N LYS A 100 -4.60 -8.44 -0.72
CA LYS A 100 -4.52 -6.97 -0.71
C LYS A 100 -3.75 -6.43 0.50
N ARG A 101 -4.15 -6.82 1.72
CA ARG A 101 -3.50 -6.34 2.94
C ARG A 101 -2.10 -6.96 3.15
N PRO A 102 -1.89 -8.26 2.89
CA PRO A 102 -0.56 -8.87 2.95
C PRO A 102 0.47 -8.29 1.99
N LEU A 103 0.11 -7.94 0.75
CA LEU A 103 1.08 -7.33 -0.17
C LEU A 103 1.55 -5.95 0.33
N TYR A 104 0.68 -5.20 1.02
CA TYR A 104 1.05 -3.93 1.66
C TYR A 104 2.03 -4.10 2.84
N ASP A 105 1.85 -5.15 3.65
CA ASP A 105 2.62 -5.38 4.88
C ASP A 105 3.12 -6.84 4.97
N PRO A 106 4.02 -7.27 4.06
CA PRO A 106 4.40 -8.68 3.91
C PRO A 106 4.92 -9.31 5.20
N TYR A 107 5.79 -8.59 5.91
CA TYR A 107 6.52 -9.08 7.08
C TYR A 107 5.61 -9.38 8.28
N ARG A 108 4.44 -8.74 8.36
CA ARG A 108 3.42 -9.08 9.37
C ARG A 108 2.41 -10.12 8.89
N LYS A 109 2.18 -10.19 7.59
CA LYS A 109 0.94 -10.76 7.05
C LYS A 109 1.11 -11.94 6.11
N PHE A 110 2.32 -12.28 5.70
CA PHE A 110 2.56 -13.46 4.86
C PHE A 110 2.27 -14.77 5.59
N VAL A 111 2.68 -14.91 6.85
CA VAL A 111 2.36 -16.09 7.68
C VAL A 111 0.84 -16.30 7.81
N PRO A 112 0.04 -15.33 8.31
CA PRO A 112 -1.41 -15.53 8.45
C PRO A 112 -2.12 -15.64 7.08
N LEU A 113 -1.58 -15.05 6.01
CA LEU A 113 -2.09 -15.28 4.65
C LEU A 113 -1.87 -16.73 4.22
N ALA A 114 -0.68 -17.29 4.45
CA ALA A 114 -0.38 -18.69 4.11
C ALA A 114 -1.27 -19.66 4.90
N ASP A 115 -1.49 -19.42 6.19
CA ASP A 115 -2.41 -20.22 7.02
C ASP A 115 -3.83 -20.20 6.45
N LYS A 116 -4.33 -19.00 6.13
CA LYS A 116 -5.65 -18.78 5.55
C LYS A 116 -5.82 -19.49 4.22
N LEU A 117 -4.87 -19.31 3.29
CA LEU A 117 -4.93 -19.91 1.97
C LEU A 117 -4.78 -21.43 2.04
N SER A 118 -3.91 -21.96 2.91
CA SER A 118 -3.80 -23.41 3.12
C SER A 118 -5.11 -23.99 3.63
N ALA A 119 -5.73 -23.37 4.63
CA ALA A 119 -7.02 -23.82 5.15
C ALA A 119 -8.10 -23.85 4.06
N ALA A 120 -8.17 -22.79 3.24
CA ALA A 120 -9.13 -22.71 2.14
C ALA A 120 -8.85 -23.73 1.02
N VAL A 121 -7.58 -23.98 0.69
CA VAL A 121 -7.17 -25.06 -0.23
C VAL A 121 -7.64 -26.42 0.28
N ASP A 122 -7.56 -26.65 1.59
CA ASP A 122 -8.00 -27.88 2.25
C ASP A 122 -9.52 -27.91 2.53
N GLY A 123 -10.28 -26.90 2.07
CA GLY A 123 -11.75 -26.84 2.14
C GLY A 123 -12.34 -26.17 3.38
N ASN A 124 -11.51 -25.57 4.24
CA ASN A 124 -11.94 -24.76 5.38
C ASN A 124 -11.86 -23.26 5.06
N TYR A 125 -13.01 -22.66 4.73
CA TYR A 125 -13.13 -21.27 4.32
C TYR A 125 -13.32 -20.27 5.48
N THR A 126 -13.28 -20.71 6.73
CA THR A 126 -13.61 -19.88 7.91
C THR A 126 -12.71 -18.64 8.00
N LEU A 127 -11.41 -18.81 7.80
CA LEU A 127 -10.44 -17.70 7.85
C LEU A 127 -10.59 -16.74 6.66
N LEU A 128 -10.99 -17.26 5.50
CA LEU A 128 -11.25 -16.45 4.32
C LEU A 128 -12.50 -15.58 4.51
N LEU A 129 -13.54 -16.16 5.13
CA LEU A 129 -14.78 -15.46 5.43
C LEU A 129 -14.58 -14.26 6.38
N ASN A 130 -13.73 -14.39 7.39
CA ASN A 130 -13.49 -13.30 8.35
C ASN A 130 -12.99 -12.01 7.71
N ASP A 131 -12.30 -12.09 6.55
CA ASP A 131 -11.87 -10.92 5.79
C ASP A 131 -13.01 -10.33 4.96
N ALA A 132 -13.84 -11.18 4.36
CA ALA A 132 -14.96 -10.77 3.50
C ALA A 132 -16.09 -10.09 4.29
N VAL A 133 -16.27 -10.46 5.56
CA VAL A 133 -17.34 -9.95 6.43
C VAL A 133 -16.84 -8.79 7.29
N GLN A 134 -16.36 -7.72 6.67
CA GLN A 134 -16.26 -6.43 7.37
C GLN A 134 -17.64 -5.79 7.42
N SER A 135 -18.34 -5.95 8.54
CA SER A 135 -19.67 -5.38 8.73
C SER A 135 -19.60 -3.85 8.84
N ILE A 136 -20.52 -3.15 8.18
CA ILE A 136 -20.92 -1.80 8.57
C ILE A 136 -21.46 -1.92 10.02
N PRO A 137 -20.85 -1.27 11.01
CA PRO A 137 -21.31 -1.35 12.38
C PRO A 137 -22.70 -0.72 12.49
N GLU A 138 -23.46 -1.15 13.49
CA GLU A 138 -24.79 -0.56 13.74
C GLU A 138 -24.65 0.93 14.07
N LEU A 139 -25.71 1.72 13.82
CA LEU A 139 -25.65 3.18 13.96
C LEU A 139 -25.22 3.63 15.38
N ASP A 140 -25.66 2.91 16.40
CA ASP A 140 -25.28 3.13 17.80
C ASP A 140 -23.84 2.73 18.09
N GLN A 141 -23.28 1.75 17.38
CA GLN A 141 -21.86 1.35 17.43
C GLN A 141 -20.97 2.35 16.68
N ALA A 142 -21.44 2.89 15.55
CA ALA A 142 -20.77 3.95 14.81
C ALA A 142 -20.74 5.27 15.59
N CYS A 143 -21.76 5.51 16.41
CA CYS A 143 -21.91 6.70 17.26
C CYS A 143 -21.67 6.43 18.76
N ALA A 144 -21.09 5.28 19.14
CA ALA A 144 -20.96 4.80 20.52
C ALA A 144 -20.07 5.64 21.44
N ALA A 145 -19.63 6.82 21.00
CA ALA A 145 -18.78 7.71 21.76
C ALA A 145 -19.53 8.96 22.26
N PRO A 146 -20.49 8.86 23.21
CA PRO A 146 -20.97 10.05 23.91
C PRO A 146 -19.87 10.71 24.76
N ASN A 147 -18.73 10.03 25.00
CA ASN A 147 -17.53 10.52 25.70
C ASN A 147 -16.23 9.79 25.25
N GLY A 148 -16.19 9.22 24.05
CA GLY A 148 -15.02 8.48 23.56
C GLY A 148 -13.93 9.41 23.05
N THR A 149 -12.69 9.23 23.50
CA THR A 149 -11.49 9.86 22.91
C THR A 149 -11.07 9.19 21.60
N ALA A 150 -11.68 8.06 21.24
CA ALA A 150 -11.45 7.37 19.99
C ALA A 150 -12.06 8.15 18.82
N LEU A 151 -11.29 8.34 17.75
CA LEU A 151 -11.77 8.96 16.52
C LEU A 151 -12.92 8.12 15.92
N PRO A 152 -13.97 8.75 15.38
CA PRO A 152 -15.02 8.02 14.68
C PRO A 152 -14.42 7.22 13.52
N SER A 153 -14.94 6.01 13.31
CA SER A 153 -14.60 5.23 12.12
C SER A 153 -15.06 5.99 10.89
N THR A 154 -14.12 6.51 10.10
CA THR A 154 -14.45 7.14 8.82
C THR A 154 -14.65 6.02 7.80
N PHE A 155 -15.87 5.84 7.30
CA PHE A 155 -16.23 4.79 6.33
C PHE A 155 -15.68 5.04 4.92
N GLY A 156 -14.47 5.58 4.80
CA GLY A 156 -13.86 5.91 3.51
C GLY A 156 -14.38 7.18 2.84
N ASP A 157 -15.47 7.79 3.33
CA ASP A 157 -16.07 9.02 2.75
C ASP A 157 -15.06 10.14 2.53
N GLY A 158 -14.22 10.41 3.54
CA GLY A 158 -13.18 11.44 3.44
C GLY A 158 -12.12 11.09 2.38
N GLY A 159 -11.72 9.82 2.33
CA GLY A 159 -10.78 9.31 1.32
C GLY A 159 -11.35 9.50 -0.09
N GLN A 160 -12.55 9.00 -0.35
CA GLN A 160 -13.20 9.14 -1.66
C GLN A 160 -13.38 10.61 -2.06
N SER A 161 -13.78 11.46 -1.12
CA SER A 161 -13.95 12.90 -1.35
C SER A 161 -12.66 13.59 -1.79
N ILE A 162 -11.54 13.22 -1.19
CA ILE A 162 -10.20 13.75 -1.53
C ILE A 162 -9.75 13.20 -2.89
N LEU A 163 -9.82 11.88 -3.08
CA LEU A 163 -9.42 11.21 -4.33
C LEU A 163 -10.14 11.80 -5.55
N CYS A 164 -11.47 11.97 -5.46
CA CYS A 164 -12.24 12.56 -6.55
C CYS A 164 -12.07 14.07 -6.66
N GLY A 165 -11.83 14.77 -5.55
CA GLY A 165 -11.66 16.22 -5.51
C GLY A 165 -10.32 16.69 -6.10
N ASP A 166 -9.24 15.94 -5.87
CA ASP A 166 -7.90 16.23 -6.41
C ASP A 166 -7.78 15.88 -7.90
N ALA A 167 -8.55 14.91 -8.36
CA ALA A 167 -8.57 14.44 -9.74
C ALA A 167 -9.28 15.40 -10.71
N GLU A 168 -8.94 15.30 -11.99
CA GLU A 168 -9.74 15.84 -13.10
C GLU A 168 -11.18 15.34 -13.09
N ASP A 169 -12.04 16.02 -13.84
CA ASP A 169 -13.44 15.63 -13.93
C ASP A 169 -13.67 14.38 -14.80
N HIS A 170 -14.10 13.28 -14.16
CA HIS A 170 -14.45 12.02 -14.81
C HIS A 170 -15.97 11.77 -14.90
N THR A 171 -16.82 12.77 -14.66
CA THR A 171 -18.28 12.59 -14.76
C THR A 171 -18.79 12.29 -16.17
N ASN A 172 -17.95 12.53 -17.18
CA ASN A 172 -18.20 12.19 -18.58
C ASN A 172 -17.59 10.82 -18.99
N LEU A 173 -17.10 10.02 -18.04
CA LEU A 173 -16.46 8.73 -18.31
C LEU A 173 -17.44 7.79 -19.04
N THR A 174 -17.08 7.41 -20.27
CA THR A 174 -17.87 6.46 -21.05
C THR A 174 -17.48 5.01 -20.75
N LEU A 175 -18.40 4.07 -20.98
CA LEU A 175 -18.12 2.64 -20.83
C LEU A 175 -16.93 2.18 -21.70
N ALA A 176 -16.82 2.70 -22.92
CA ALA A 176 -15.72 2.36 -23.83
C ALA A 176 -14.37 2.85 -23.28
N ALA A 177 -14.31 4.08 -22.77
CA ALA A 177 -13.11 4.64 -22.15
C ALA A 177 -12.73 3.89 -20.86
N PHE A 178 -13.71 3.53 -20.03
CA PHE A 178 -13.47 2.74 -18.82
C PHE A 178 -12.97 1.31 -19.17
N SER A 179 -13.56 0.67 -20.19
CA SER A 179 -13.11 -0.65 -20.63
C SER A 179 -11.66 -0.64 -21.15
N ALA A 180 -11.28 0.39 -21.91
CA ALA A 180 -9.90 0.58 -22.35
C ALA A 180 -8.94 0.81 -21.19
N TYR A 181 -9.35 1.59 -20.18
CA TYR A 181 -8.60 1.79 -18.94
C TYR A 181 -8.40 0.48 -18.16
N VAL A 182 -9.46 -0.33 -18.01
CA VAL A 182 -9.35 -1.65 -17.35
C VAL A 182 -8.40 -2.56 -18.11
N ALA A 183 -8.46 -2.59 -19.45
CA ALA A 183 -7.55 -3.39 -20.26
C ALA A 183 -6.06 -2.99 -20.07
N GLU A 184 -5.78 -1.70 -19.94
CA GLU A 184 -4.44 -1.19 -19.61
C GLU A 184 -3.98 -1.65 -18.22
N LEU A 185 -4.85 -1.63 -17.22
CA LEU A 185 -4.51 -2.16 -15.89
C LEU A 185 -4.29 -3.68 -15.91
N VAL A 186 -5.06 -4.43 -16.70
CA VAL A 186 -4.93 -5.88 -16.85
C VAL A 186 -3.56 -6.25 -17.44
N ASP A 187 -3.02 -5.44 -18.35
CA ASP A 187 -1.66 -5.62 -18.89
C ASP A 187 -0.58 -5.48 -17.81
N GLN A 188 -0.82 -4.66 -16.77
CA GLN A 188 0.11 -4.47 -15.65
C GLN A 188 -0.06 -5.54 -14.57
N SER A 189 -1.30 -5.78 -14.15
CA SER A 189 -1.64 -6.77 -13.12
C SER A 189 -3.01 -7.38 -13.40
N PRO A 190 -3.08 -8.54 -14.07
CA PRO A 190 -4.36 -9.21 -14.30
C PRO A 190 -5.04 -9.62 -12.98
N THR A 191 -4.27 -9.82 -11.91
CA THR A 191 -4.80 -10.20 -10.58
C THR A 191 -5.54 -9.03 -9.93
N PHE A 192 -4.97 -7.81 -9.96
CA PHE A 192 -5.50 -6.66 -9.20
C PHE A 192 -6.16 -5.57 -10.05
N ALA A 193 -6.14 -5.66 -11.39
CA ALA A 193 -6.74 -4.65 -12.26
C ALA A 193 -8.22 -4.39 -11.96
N GLY A 194 -9.00 -5.45 -11.75
CA GLY A 194 -10.43 -5.35 -11.41
C GLY A 194 -10.65 -4.56 -10.13
N TYR A 195 -9.90 -4.89 -9.07
CA TYR A 195 -9.92 -4.19 -7.79
C TYR A 195 -9.47 -2.73 -7.93
N TRP A 196 -8.35 -2.48 -8.61
CA TRP A 196 -7.76 -1.15 -8.72
C TRP A 196 -8.62 -0.20 -9.57
N SER A 197 -9.30 -0.74 -10.59
CA SER A 197 -10.19 0.03 -11.44
C SER A 197 -11.36 0.69 -10.68
N GLN A 198 -11.72 0.14 -9.52
CA GLN A 198 -12.79 0.66 -8.67
C GLN A 198 -12.51 2.08 -8.17
N ILE A 199 -11.24 2.44 -7.98
CA ILE A 199 -10.84 3.77 -7.49
C ILE A 199 -11.35 4.86 -8.45
N ARG A 200 -11.17 4.64 -9.76
CA ARG A 200 -11.55 5.59 -10.79
C ARG A 200 -13.05 5.60 -11.05
N VAL A 201 -13.69 4.43 -11.13
CA VAL A 201 -15.14 4.36 -11.41
C VAL A 201 -15.95 4.92 -10.24
N ALA A 202 -15.50 4.80 -8.99
CA ALA A 202 -16.15 5.40 -7.85
C ALA A 202 -16.26 6.93 -7.93
N CYS A 203 -15.39 7.59 -8.72
CA CYS A 203 -15.44 9.02 -8.97
C CYS A 203 -16.32 9.43 -10.17
N SER A 204 -16.85 8.49 -10.97
CA SER A 204 -17.58 8.82 -12.20
C SER A 204 -18.94 9.50 -11.95
N ALA A 205 -19.46 9.39 -10.73
CA ALA A 205 -20.68 10.10 -10.30
C ALA A 205 -20.38 11.30 -9.39
N TRP A 206 -19.10 11.63 -9.16
CA TRP A 206 -18.71 12.65 -8.21
C TRP A 206 -18.74 14.05 -8.83
N GLY A 207 -19.90 14.72 -8.73
CA GLY A 207 -20.10 16.07 -9.28
C GLY A 207 -19.58 17.23 -8.40
N VAL A 208 -19.14 16.96 -7.18
CA VAL A 208 -18.65 18.00 -6.25
C VAL A 208 -17.19 18.32 -6.56
N ARG A 209 -16.90 19.58 -6.87
CA ARG A 209 -15.54 20.05 -7.21
C ARG A 209 -15.01 21.08 -6.22
N PRO A 210 -13.74 20.99 -5.78
CA PRO A 210 -13.16 21.98 -4.90
C PRO A 210 -12.99 23.31 -5.64
N LYS A 211 -13.14 24.42 -4.92
CA LYS A 211 -12.89 25.77 -5.46
C LYS A 211 -11.41 26.00 -5.80
N TRP A 212 -10.53 25.33 -5.07
CA TRP A 212 -9.09 25.44 -5.21
C TRP A 212 -8.50 24.04 -5.33
N ARG A 213 -7.81 23.78 -6.43
CA ARG A 213 -7.13 22.51 -6.71
C ARG A 213 -5.73 22.82 -7.20
N TYR A 214 -4.73 22.21 -6.57
CA TYR A 214 -3.34 22.38 -6.98
C TYR A 214 -2.98 21.29 -7.98
N THR A 215 -2.82 21.67 -9.25
CA THR A 215 -2.47 20.75 -10.35
C THR A 215 -0.99 20.80 -10.72
N GLY A 216 -0.16 21.31 -9.81
CA GLY A 216 1.27 21.48 -10.01
C GLY A 216 1.70 22.92 -10.31
N PRO A 217 2.98 23.12 -10.71
CA PRO A 217 3.97 22.07 -10.95
C PRO A 217 4.42 21.37 -9.65
N PHE A 218 4.46 20.03 -9.67
CA PHE A 218 4.98 19.20 -8.57
C PHE A 218 6.51 19.19 -8.57
N SER A 219 7.10 20.34 -8.27
CA SER A 219 8.55 20.57 -8.28
C SER A 219 8.95 21.54 -7.17
N THR A 220 10.23 21.54 -6.80
CA THR A 220 10.79 22.52 -5.87
C THR A 220 11.93 23.30 -6.53
N PRO A 221 12.20 24.53 -6.10
CA PRO A 221 13.49 25.17 -6.39
C PRO A 221 14.62 24.41 -5.69
N ALA A 222 15.86 24.70 -6.10
CA ALA A 222 17.04 24.21 -5.39
C ALA A 222 17.03 24.68 -3.92
N HIS A 223 17.50 23.80 -3.03
CA HIS A 223 17.60 24.10 -1.62
C HIS A 223 18.65 25.18 -1.31
N ASP A 224 18.53 25.79 -0.14
CA ASP A 224 19.49 26.76 0.36
C ASP A 224 19.61 26.64 1.89
N PRO A 225 20.78 26.22 2.41
CA PRO A 225 20.96 25.98 3.84
C PRO A 225 20.86 27.26 4.69
N ALA A 226 20.92 28.45 4.07
CA ALA A 226 20.79 29.72 4.78
C ALA A 226 19.35 30.06 5.20
N VAL A 227 18.37 29.16 4.94
CA VAL A 227 16.94 29.32 5.29
C VAL A 227 16.38 30.63 4.74
N VAL A 228 16.30 30.71 3.42
CA VAL A 228 15.81 31.90 2.70
C VAL A 228 14.39 31.69 2.18
N GLU A 229 13.68 32.80 2.00
CA GLU A 229 12.32 32.76 1.45
C GLU A 229 12.29 32.09 0.07
N GLY A 230 11.27 31.27 -0.16
CA GLY A 230 11.05 30.61 -1.44
C GLY A 230 11.92 29.38 -1.70
N LYS A 231 12.80 28.94 -0.81
CA LYS A 231 13.62 27.73 -0.99
C LYS A 231 13.56 26.79 0.22
N PRO A 232 13.57 25.47 0.02
CA PRO A 232 13.68 24.53 1.13
C PRO A 232 15.08 24.63 1.76
N ALA A 233 15.19 24.38 3.07
CA ALA A 233 16.47 24.46 3.79
C ALA A 233 17.41 23.27 3.51
N ALA A 234 16.86 22.16 3.03
CA ALA A 234 17.59 20.96 2.63
C ALA A 234 16.98 20.37 1.34
N PRO A 235 17.73 19.57 0.57
CA PRO A 235 17.12 18.79 -0.50
C PRO A 235 16.05 17.85 0.04
N LEU A 236 15.05 17.50 -0.77
CA LEU A 236 14.08 16.46 -0.38
C LEU A 236 14.75 15.09 -0.40
N LEU A 237 14.32 14.19 0.48
CA LEU A 237 14.75 12.80 0.49
C LEU A 237 13.58 11.90 0.10
N PHE A 238 13.78 11.03 -0.88
CA PHE A 238 12.77 10.10 -1.36
C PHE A 238 13.12 8.69 -0.87
N LEU A 239 12.17 8.00 -0.26
CA LEU A 239 12.31 6.61 0.16
C LEU A 239 11.33 5.74 -0.63
N SER A 240 11.74 4.54 -0.97
CA SER A 240 10.85 3.56 -1.61
C SER A 240 11.37 2.15 -1.35
N SER A 241 10.45 1.19 -1.22
CA SER A 241 10.79 -0.23 -1.26
C SER A 241 11.15 -0.65 -2.69
N ARG A 242 11.86 -1.78 -2.84
CA ARG A 242 12.25 -2.31 -4.15
C ARG A 242 11.04 -2.69 -4.98
N LEU A 243 10.07 -3.37 -4.34
CA LEU A 243 8.78 -3.70 -4.92
C LEU A 243 7.70 -3.15 -3.99
N ASP A 244 6.91 -2.21 -4.50
CA ASP A 244 5.79 -1.59 -3.80
C ASP A 244 4.50 -1.89 -4.57
N PRO A 245 3.47 -2.49 -3.96
CA PRO A 245 2.28 -2.90 -4.70
C PRO A 245 1.39 -1.72 -5.17
N VAL A 246 1.74 -0.48 -4.81
CA VAL A 246 0.89 0.72 -4.98
C VAL A 246 1.67 1.92 -5.49
N THR A 247 2.89 2.13 -5.00
CA THR A 247 3.76 3.25 -5.32
C THR A 247 5.12 2.73 -5.82
N PRO A 248 5.14 2.14 -7.03
CA PRO A 248 6.30 1.43 -7.56
C PRO A 248 7.54 2.32 -7.61
N LEU A 249 8.73 1.73 -7.46
CA LEU A 249 10.00 2.44 -7.29
C LEU A 249 10.27 3.48 -8.39
N ARG A 250 9.78 3.22 -9.61
CA ARG A 250 9.90 4.15 -10.75
C ARG A 250 9.27 5.52 -10.48
N ASN A 251 8.21 5.59 -9.68
CA ASN A 251 7.54 6.83 -9.32
C ASN A 251 8.43 7.70 -8.42
N ALA A 252 9.19 7.06 -7.51
CA ALA A 252 10.19 7.75 -6.69
C ALA A 252 11.24 8.45 -7.56
N TYR A 253 11.78 7.74 -8.56
CA TYR A 253 12.75 8.32 -9.51
C TYR A 253 12.12 9.42 -10.37
N LYS A 254 10.91 9.20 -10.91
CA LYS A 254 10.19 10.19 -11.74
C LYS A 254 9.98 11.50 -10.98
N MET A 255 9.55 11.43 -9.72
CA MET A 255 9.30 12.61 -8.90
C MET A 255 10.59 13.26 -8.41
N SER A 256 11.56 12.48 -7.92
CA SER A 256 12.87 13.00 -7.48
C SER A 256 13.56 13.83 -8.57
N ALA A 257 13.44 13.45 -9.85
CA ALA A 257 13.99 14.23 -10.98
C ALA A 257 13.51 15.70 -11.07
N ARG A 258 12.38 16.04 -10.42
CA ARG A 258 11.80 17.40 -10.38
C ARG A 258 12.20 18.20 -9.14
N HIS A 259 13.04 17.63 -8.27
CA HIS A 259 13.46 18.23 -7.01
C HIS A 259 14.99 18.36 -6.99
N PRO A 260 15.55 19.53 -7.36
CA PRO A 260 17.00 19.67 -7.49
C PRO A 260 17.75 19.32 -6.20
N GLY A 261 18.71 18.41 -6.32
CA GLY A 261 19.54 17.92 -5.22
C GLY A 261 18.91 16.82 -4.37
N SER A 262 17.70 16.35 -4.67
CA SER A 262 17.12 15.20 -3.98
C SER A 262 17.83 13.89 -4.35
N THR A 263 17.58 12.86 -3.55
CA THR A 263 18.07 11.49 -3.80
C THR A 263 16.98 10.50 -3.45
N VAL A 264 16.97 9.38 -4.17
CA VAL A 264 16.12 8.21 -3.87
C VAL A 264 16.95 7.18 -3.12
N VAL A 265 16.48 6.78 -1.94
CA VAL A 265 17.04 5.68 -1.15
C VAL A 265 16.12 4.49 -1.26
N VAL A 266 16.67 3.39 -1.77
CA VAL A 266 15.90 2.16 -1.96
C VAL A 266 16.06 1.29 -0.74
N GLN A 267 14.95 0.84 -0.17
CA GLN A 267 14.97 -0.30 0.72
C GLN A 267 14.81 -1.58 -0.11
N GLU A 268 15.79 -2.48 -0.04
CA GLU A 268 15.83 -3.75 -0.77
C GLU A 268 14.85 -4.77 -0.17
N SER A 269 13.58 -4.38 -0.10
CA SER A 269 12.48 -5.10 0.52
C SER A 269 11.24 -5.02 -0.36
N ILE A 270 10.28 -5.90 -0.07
CA ILE A 270 8.93 -5.88 -0.62
C ILE A 270 7.94 -5.21 0.34
N GLY A 271 6.86 -4.65 -0.17
CA GLY A 271 5.77 -4.08 0.61
C GLY A 271 5.58 -2.60 0.36
N HIS A 272 4.48 -2.04 0.87
CA HIS A 272 4.15 -0.64 0.65
C HIS A 272 5.02 0.28 1.50
N CYS A 273 5.71 1.21 0.84
CA CYS A 273 6.69 2.13 1.40
C CYS A 273 7.98 1.44 1.92
N ALA A 274 9.02 2.24 2.14
CA ALA A 274 10.24 1.77 2.79
C ALA A 274 9.99 1.35 4.26
N PHE A 275 8.93 1.83 4.91
CA PHE A 275 8.57 1.39 6.27
C PHE A 275 7.84 0.04 6.36
N ALA A 276 7.63 -0.69 5.25
CA ALA A 276 7.06 -2.04 5.30
C ALA A 276 7.88 -3.02 6.18
N THR A 277 9.17 -2.75 6.36
CA THR A 277 10.06 -3.52 7.24
C THR A 277 11.13 -2.66 7.89
N GLY A 278 11.72 -3.17 8.95
CA GLY A 278 12.80 -2.50 9.68
C GLY A 278 14.17 -2.68 9.00
N SER A 279 14.94 -1.59 8.97
CA SER A 279 16.34 -1.59 8.53
C SER A 279 17.16 -0.61 9.36
N LYS A 280 18.23 -1.08 10.02
CA LYS A 280 19.20 -0.20 10.70
C LYS A 280 19.87 0.78 9.73
N CYS A 281 20.12 0.36 8.49
CA CYS A 281 20.65 1.25 7.45
C CYS A 281 19.67 2.39 7.15
N MET A 282 18.39 2.07 6.94
CA MET A 282 17.37 3.08 6.64
C MET A 282 17.21 4.06 7.81
N LYS A 283 17.21 3.54 9.03
CA LYS A 283 17.19 4.37 10.25
C LYS A 283 18.33 5.39 10.28
N GLN A 284 19.56 4.97 9.99
CA GLN A 284 20.73 5.87 9.97
C GLN A 284 20.57 6.98 8.94
N VAL A 285 20.13 6.64 7.73
CA VAL A 285 19.86 7.62 6.67
C VAL A 285 18.82 8.65 7.11
N ILE A 286 17.72 8.20 7.72
CA ILE A 286 16.66 9.08 8.22
C ILE A 286 17.19 10.01 9.32
N GLN A 287 17.99 9.48 10.25
CA GLN A 287 18.59 10.26 11.34
C GLN A 287 19.54 11.33 10.79
N GLU A 288 20.49 10.95 9.94
CA GLU A 288 21.43 11.88 9.30
C GLU A 288 20.70 12.98 8.51
N TYR A 289 19.64 12.61 7.79
CA TYR A 289 18.83 13.57 7.05
C TYR A 289 18.11 14.56 7.97
N PHE A 290 17.40 14.09 8.99
CA PHE A 290 16.65 15.01 9.85
C PHE A 290 17.54 15.84 10.79
N GLU A 291 18.70 15.33 11.20
CA GLU A 291 19.65 16.05 12.04
C GLU A 291 20.42 17.10 11.23
N HIS A 292 20.93 16.71 10.06
CA HIS A 292 21.89 17.53 9.31
C HIS A 292 21.37 18.08 7.99
N GLY A 293 20.29 17.55 7.43
CA GLY A 293 19.78 17.93 6.11
C GLY A 293 20.60 17.37 4.97
N VAL A 294 21.40 16.33 5.23
CA VAL A 294 22.27 15.67 4.25
C VAL A 294 21.53 14.51 3.63
N VAL A 295 21.46 14.48 2.31
CA VAL A 295 21.01 13.30 1.55
C VAL A 295 22.23 12.41 1.24
N PRO A 296 22.07 11.07 1.20
CA PRO A 296 23.16 10.17 0.85
C PRO A 296 23.54 10.30 -0.64
N GLU A 297 24.62 9.63 -1.04
CA GLU A 297 24.97 9.49 -2.45
C GLU A 297 23.84 8.82 -3.24
N ASP A 298 23.71 9.20 -4.52
CA ASP A 298 22.72 8.63 -5.41
C ASP A 298 22.93 7.11 -5.57
N GLY A 299 21.82 6.36 -5.60
CA GLY A 299 21.86 4.90 -5.62
C GLY A 299 22.09 4.23 -4.26
N LYS A 300 21.98 4.94 -3.14
CA LYS A 300 21.99 4.33 -1.80
C LYS A 300 20.89 3.26 -1.67
N VAL A 301 21.32 2.03 -1.36
CA VAL A 301 20.43 0.90 -1.07
C VAL A 301 20.62 0.44 0.38
N CYS A 302 19.52 0.24 1.08
CA CYS A 302 19.48 -0.34 2.42
C CYS A 302 18.80 -1.71 2.39
N LYS A 303 19.42 -2.73 2.97
CA LYS A 303 18.81 -4.06 3.09
C LYS A 303 17.87 -4.13 4.31
N PRO A 304 16.80 -4.93 4.25
CA PRO A 304 16.00 -5.26 5.42
C PRO A 304 16.86 -6.08 6.40
N ASP A 305 16.57 -5.94 7.70
CA ASP A 305 17.29 -6.67 8.75
C ASP A 305 16.77 -8.10 8.98
N CYS A 306 15.76 -8.53 8.22
CA CYS A 306 15.08 -9.81 8.38
C CYS A 306 14.28 -10.21 7.12
N ASP A 307 13.72 -11.41 7.14
CA ASP A 307 12.93 -11.99 6.06
C ASP A 307 11.41 -11.90 6.33
N PRO A 308 10.53 -11.84 5.29
CA PRO A 308 9.07 -11.78 5.47
C PRO A 308 8.45 -12.92 6.29
N TRP A 309 9.18 -14.02 6.50
CA TRP A 309 8.74 -15.19 7.29
C TRP A 309 9.30 -15.21 8.71
N ASP A 310 9.99 -14.16 9.16
CA ASP A 310 10.53 -14.03 10.53
C ASP A 310 9.55 -13.34 11.52
N GLY A 311 8.35 -12.98 11.07
CA GLY A 311 7.27 -12.45 11.92
C GLY A 311 7.55 -11.09 12.57
N ASP A 312 7.12 -10.90 13.82
CA ASP A 312 7.15 -9.60 14.51
C ASP A 312 8.57 -9.07 14.81
N ASP A 313 9.61 -9.90 14.67
CA ASP A 313 11.00 -9.44 14.81
C ASP A 313 11.41 -8.45 13.72
N CYS A 314 10.60 -8.30 12.68
CA CYS A 314 10.83 -7.47 11.50
C CYS A 314 10.27 -6.06 11.55
N LEU A 315 9.53 -5.70 12.60
CA LEU A 315 8.81 -4.43 12.59
C LEU A 315 9.78 -3.24 12.68
N PRO A 316 9.51 -2.13 11.98
CA PRO A 316 10.25 -0.88 12.18
C PRO A 316 10.42 -0.50 13.66
N SER A 317 9.37 -0.73 14.47
CA SER A 317 9.35 -0.48 15.91
C SER A 317 10.39 -1.31 16.68
N THR A 318 10.60 -2.58 16.31
CA THR A 318 11.60 -3.45 16.94
C THR A 318 13.03 -3.07 16.54
N LYS A 319 13.21 -2.40 15.40
CA LYS A 319 14.50 -1.81 14.97
C LYS A 319 14.71 -0.37 15.48
N GLY A 320 13.82 0.10 16.36
CA GLY A 320 13.91 1.43 16.97
C GLY A 320 13.61 2.57 16.00
N MET A 321 12.90 2.28 14.90
CA MET A 321 12.20 3.28 14.11
C MET A 321 10.78 3.39 14.66
N ARG A 322 10.56 4.37 15.53
CA ARG A 322 9.21 4.71 15.98
C ARG A 322 8.64 5.69 14.97
N VAL A 323 7.94 5.14 13.98
CA VAL A 323 7.00 5.95 13.20
C VAL A 323 5.91 6.32 14.21
N ALA A 324 5.82 7.60 14.57
CA ALA A 324 4.61 8.06 15.24
C ALA A 324 3.46 7.59 14.36
N GLY A 325 2.44 6.93 14.92
CA GLY A 325 1.21 6.73 14.15
C GLY A 325 0.83 8.09 13.54
N LEU A 326 0.25 8.11 12.34
CA LEU A 326 -0.56 9.27 11.96
C LEU A 326 -1.51 9.48 13.15
N GLY A 327 -1.26 10.51 13.97
CA GLY A 327 -1.35 10.40 15.43
C GLY A 327 -2.62 9.73 15.98
N PRO A 328 -2.54 8.91 17.06
CA PRO A 328 -3.64 8.86 18.02
C PRO A 328 -3.64 10.17 18.83
N PRO A 329 -4.82 10.67 19.24
CA PRO A 329 -4.93 11.92 19.96
C PRO A 329 -4.12 11.83 21.26
N HIS A 330 -3.25 12.83 21.46
CA HIS A 330 -2.54 13.17 22.69
C HIS A 330 -2.85 12.28 23.91
N GLU A 331 -1.95 11.36 24.27
CA GLU A 331 -1.80 10.99 25.67
C GLU A 331 -1.16 12.17 26.38
N MET A 332 -2.02 13.03 26.95
CA MET A 332 -1.61 13.94 28.01
C MET A 332 -1.21 13.09 29.21
N SER A 333 0.06 13.13 29.60
CA SER A 333 0.44 12.80 30.96
C SER A 333 -0.27 13.79 31.88
N PHE A 334 -1.08 13.29 32.81
CA PHE A 334 -1.25 13.97 34.08
C PHE A 334 -0.87 12.99 35.18
N ALA A 335 -0.17 13.54 36.17
CA ALA A 335 0.35 12.88 37.36
C ALA A 335 -0.70 12.04 38.10
#